data_AF-A0A2E9URV4-F1
#
_entry.id   AF-A0A2E9URV4-F1
#
_cell.length_a   1.000
_cell.length_b   1.000
_cell.length_c   1.000
_cell.angle_alpha   90.00
_cell.angle_beta   90.00
_cell.angle_gamma   90.00
#
_symmetry.space_group_name_H-M   'P 1'
#
loop_
_entity.id
_entity.type
_entity.pdbx_description
1 polymer ?
#
loop_
_entity_poly.entity_id
_entity_poly.type
_entity_poly.pdbx_seq_one_letter_code
_entity_poly.pdbx_strand_id
1 'polypeptide(L)' 'MLIPTIKSPHVNNLLKQRFGVDREQAILDEVCVPAPIGCGKPVVKFRTDDDAKEYEISGLCQSCQDDLFDGE' A
#
# COMPACT_ATOMS: atom_id res chain seq x y z
N MET A 1 -9.14 0.90 -12.04
CA MET A 1 -9.17 -0.28 -11.15
C MET A 1 -7.75 -0.46 -10.67
N LEU A 2 -7.53 -0.41 -9.35
CA LEU A 2 -6.21 -0.53 -8.76
C LEU A 2 -5.85 -2.01 -8.64
N ILE A 3 -4.70 -2.41 -9.18
CA ILE A 3 -4.30 -3.82 -9.23
C ILE A 3 -2.99 -3.99 -8.48
N PRO A 4 -2.88 -4.91 -7.51
CA PRO A 4 -1.62 -5.16 -6.83
C PRO A 4 -0.54 -5.55 -7.84
N THR A 5 0.62 -4.89 -7.75
CA THR A 5 1.77 -5.28 -8.57
C THR A 5 2.21 -6.69 -8.23
N ILE A 6 2.56 -7.45 -9.28
CA ILE A 6 3.06 -8.81 -9.14
C ILE A 6 4.44 -8.76 -8.50
N LYS A 7 4.57 -9.37 -7.32
CA LYS A 7 5.86 -9.68 -6.68
C LYS A 7 6.00 -11.21 -6.62
N SER A 8 7.24 -11.69 -6.47
CA SER A 8 7.43 -13.14 -6.33
C SER A 8 6.70 -13.65 -5.07
N PRO A 9 6.22 -14.91 -5.06
CA PRO A 9 5.56 -15.48 -3.88
C PRO A 9 6.43 -15.38 -2.62
N HIS A 10 7.75 -15.53 -2.77
CA HIS A 10 8.69 -15.39 -1.67
C HIS A 10 8.69 -13.98 -1.07
N VAL A 11 8.68 -12.94 -1.91
CA VAL A 11 8.62 -11.54 -1.44
C VAL A 11 7.31 -11.26 -0.74
N ASN A 12 6.17 -11.67 -1.31
CA ASN A 12 4.87 -11.48 -0.67
C ASN A 12 4.81 -12.20 0.70
N ASN A 13 5.31 -13.43 0.79
CA ASN A 13 5.37 -14.18 2.05
C ASN A 13 6.26 -13.49 3.09
N LEU A 14 7.42 -12.99 2.67
CA LEU A 14 8.32 -12.25 3.56
C LEU A 14 7.65 -10.99 4.11
N LEU A 15 6.99 -10.20 3.26
CA LEU A 15 6.29 -8.98 3.68
C LEU A 15 5.16 -9.30 4.68
N LYS A 16 4.34 -10.32 4.38
CA LYS A 16 3.27 -10.78 5.29
C LYS A 16 3.82 -11.24 6.63
N GLN A 17 4.89 -12.03 6.64
CA GLN A 17 5.50 -12.54 7.88
C GLN A 17 6.20 -11.45 8.68
N ARG A 18 6.90 -10.53 8.01
CA ARG A 18 7.69 -9.49 8.67
C ARG A 18 6.82 -8.40 9.28
N PHE A 19 5.77 -8.00 8.58
CA PHE A 19 4.95 -6.85 8.96
C PHE A 19 3.55 -7.22 9.47
N GLY A 20 3.13 -8.48 9.30
CA GLY A 20 1.80 -8.93 9.69
C GLY A 20 0.67 -8.39 8.81
N VAL A 21 0.99 -7.82 7.64
CA VAL A 21 0.03 -7.18 6.75
C VAL A 21 0.05 -7.81 5.36
N ASP A 22 -1.14 -7.92 4.75
CA ASP A 22 -1.30 -8.39 3.38
C ASP A 22 -1.60 -7.21 2.45
N ARG A 23 -0.57 -6.71 1.77
CA ARG A 23 -0.72 -5.58 0.83
C ARG A 23 -1.64 -5.91 -0.34
N GLU A 24 -1.65 -7.16 -0.81
CA GLU A 24 -2.42 -7.52 -2.01
C GLU A 24 -3.90 -7.47 -1.68
N GLN A 25 -4.28 -8.03 -0.53
CA GLN A 25 -5.65 -7.96 -0.04
C GLN A 25 -6.07 -6.51 0.25
N ALA A 26 -5.22 -5.71 0.91
CA ALA A 26 -5.51 -4.31 1.19
C ALA A 26 -5.76 -3.50 -0.09
N ILE A 27 -4.94 -3.69 -1.14
CA ILE A 27 -5.11 -3.02 -2.44
C ILE A 27 -6.44 -3.42 -3.09
N LEU A 28 -6.78 -4.72 -3.08
CA LEU A 28 -8.05 -5.23 -3.64
C LEU A 28 -9.28 -4.73 -2.88
N ASP A 29 -9.15 -4.55 -1.56
CA ASP A 29 -10.21 -4.01 -0.70
C ASP A 29 -10.29 -2.47 -0.74
N GLU A 30 -9.42 -1.83 -1.53
CA GLU A 30 -9.30 -0.37 -1.64
C GLU A 30 -9.11 0.31 -0.26
N VAL A 31 -8.29 -0.30 0.60
CA VAL A 31 -7.88 0.24 1.90
C VAL A 31 -6.37 0.37 2.01
N CYS A 32 -5.91 1.35 2.79
CA CYS A 32 -4.51 1.44 3.19
C CYS A 32 -4.12 0.19 4.00
N VAL A 33 -2.88 -0.30 3.85
CA VAL A 33 -2.36 -1.34 4.74
C VAL A 33 -2.53 -0.92 6.21
N PRO A 34 -2.90 -1.85 7.10
CA PRO A 34 -3.22 -1.52 8.49
C PRO A 34 -1.99 -1.10 9.28
N ALA A 35 -2.25 -0.56 10.48
CA ALA A 35 -1.21 -0.27 11.45
C ALA A 35 -0.42 -1.55 11.79
N PRO A 36 0.90 -1.45 12.06
CA PRO A 36 1.66 -0.20 12.25
C PRO A 36 2.24 0.41 10.97
N ILE A 37 2.05 -0.20 9.80
CA ILE A 37 2.71 0.24 8.56
C ILE A 37 1.96 1.38 7.88
N GLY A 38 0.63 1.28 7.82
CA GLY A 38 -0.24 2.33 7.32
C GLY A 38 -1.35 2.64 8.31
N CYS A 39 -2.41 3.29 7.81
CA CYS A 39 -3.51 3.76 8.65
C CYS A 39 -4.76 2.87 8.63
N GLY A 40 -4.84 1.87 7.73
CA GLY A 40 -6.02 0.99 7.61
C GLY A 40 -7.30 1.66 7.09
N LYS A 41 -7.24 2.93 6.66
CA LYS A 41 -8.41 3.68 6.20
C LYS A 41 -8.73 3.40 4.72
N PRO A 42 -9.99 3.56 4.29
CA PRO A 42 -10.35 3.49 2.88
C PRO A 42 -9.56 4.47 2.02
N VAL A 43 -9.17 4.02 0.82
CA VAL A 43 -8.57 4.86 -0.20
C VAL A 43 -9.68 5.59 -0.96
N VAL A 44 -9.55 6.92 -1.08
CA VAL A 44 -10.57 7.76 -1.71
C VAL A 44 -10.07 8.35 -3.03
N LYS A 45 -8.84 8.87 -3.05
CA LYS A 45 -8.23 9.50 -4.22
C LYS A 45 -6.71 9.55 -4.09
N PHE A 46 -6.06 9.59 -5.23
CA PHE A 46 -4.64 9.89 -5.38
C PHE A 46 -4.46 11.24 -6.05
N ARG A 47 -3.35 11.92 -5.76
CA ARG A 47 -3.02 13.25 -6.32
C ARG A 47 -2.55 13.12 -7.76
N THR A 48 -1.75 12.10 -8.06
CA THR A 48 -1.23 11.79 -9.39
C THR A 48 -1.37 10.31 -9.72
N ASP A 49 -1.18 9.98 -11.00
CA ASP A 49 -1.10 8.59 -11.46
C ASP A 49 0.09 7.86 -10.84
N ASP A 50 1.17 8.56 -10.50
CA ASP A 50 2.34 7.94 -9.87
C ASP A 50 2.07 7.61 -8.40
N ASP A 51 1.33 8.44 -7.67
CA ASP A 51 0.85 8.10 -6.32
C ASP A 51 -0.07 6.87 -6.35
N ALA A 52 -0.90 6.74 -7.39
CA ALA A 52 -1.76 5.57 -7.59
C ALA A 52 -0.94 4.30 -7.91
N LYS A 53 0.09 4.39 -8.76
CA LYS A 53 1.02 3.28 -9.00
C LYS A 53 1.79 2.89 -7.74
N GLU A 54 2.21 3.86 -6.93
CA GLU A 54 2.88 3.56 -5.66
C GLU A 54 1.94 2.80 -4.72
N TYR A 55 0.66 3.14 -4.66
CA TYR A 55 -0.32 2.34 -3.93
C TYR A 55 -0.40 0.90 -4.44
N GLU A 56 -0.37 0.66 -5.75
CA GLU A 56 -0.33 -0.70 -6.32
C GLU A 56 0.95 -1.48 -5.93
N ILE A 57 2.02 -0.77 -5.56
CA ILE A 57 3.30 -1.33 -5.12
C ILE A 57 3.29 -1.66 -3.63
N SER A 58 2.94 -0.68 -2.79
CA SER A 58 3.10 -0.73 -1.34
C SER A 58 1.81 -0.95 -0.56
N GLY A 59 0.66 -0.55 -1.11
CA GLY A 59 -0.63 -0.52 -0.43
C GLY A 59 -0.81 0.67 0.52
N LEU A 60 0.01 1.72 0.40
CA LEU A 60 -0.10 2.95 1.21
C LEU A 60 -1.02 3.98 0.54
N CYS A 61 -2.03 4.47 1.26
CA CYS A 61 -2.87 5.57 0.77
C CYS A 61 -2.07 6.89 0.66
N GLN A 62 -2.58 7.86 -0.11
CA GLN A 62 -1.93 9.16 -0.35
C GLN A 62 -1.35 9.79 0.92
N SER A 63 -2.11 9.90 2.02
CA SER A 63 -1.61 10.57 3.22
C SER A 63 -0.42 9.84 3.86
N CYS A 64 -0.41 8.50 3.82
CA CYS A 64 0.71 7.72 4.33
C CYS A 64 1.92 7.73 3.38
N GLN A 65 1.69 7.90 2.07
CA GLN A 65 2.78 8.16 1.13
C GLN A 65 3.39 9.53 1.41
N ASP A 66 2.57 10.57 1.53
CA ASP A 66 3.00 11.94 1.86
C ASP A 66 3.81 11.95 3.17
N ASP A 67 3.30 11.33 4.25
CA ASP A 67 4.02 11.24 5.54
C ASP A 67 5.39 10.53 5.43
N LEU A 68 5.55 9.59 4.48
CA LEU A 68 6.80 8.84 4.26
C LEU A 68 7.79 9.63 3.40
N PHE A 69 7.31 10.37 2.40
CA PHE A 69 8.14 11.02 1.37
C PHE A 69 8.36 12.51 1.62
N ASP A 70 7.53 13.20 2.41
CA ASP A 70 7.68 14.64 2.74
C ASP A 70 8.75 14.91 3.82
N GLY A 71 9.75 14.01 3.94
CA GLY A 71 10.83 14.07 4.92
C GLY A 71 12.16 14.66 4.41
N GLU A 72 12.13 15.54 3.39
CA GLU A 72 13.31 16.30 2.91
C GLU A 72 13.33 17.75 3.40
#